data_AF-A0A1F6EX34-F1
#
_entry.id   AF-A0A1F6EX34-F1
#
_cell.length_a   1.000
_cell.length_b   1.000
_cell.length_c   1.000
_cell.angle_alpha   90.00
_cell.angle_beta   90.00
_cell.angle_gamma   90.00
#
_symmetry.space_group_name_H-M   'P 1'
#
loop_
_entity.id
_entity.type
_entity.pdbx_description
1 polymer ?
#
loop_
_entity_poly.entity_id
_entity_poly.type
_entity_poly.pdbx_seq_one_letter_code
_entity_poly.pdbx_strand_id
1 'polypeptide(L)'
;MSIRMRHTSGHTGNRRSHHALRATNVVKDKESGNLRLPHHLDEATGMYRGKQIFTPKVKRVHESKAKGPSTEPVVAKHIHEHAQETHANAEAKSTKGIFGKIATGGRPKARSGFGGGV
;
A
#
# COMPACT_ATOMS: atom_id res chain seq x y z
N MET A 1 1.93 -35.60 23.47
CA MET A 1 3.05 -35.03 22.69
C MET A 1 4.28 -35.91 22.85
N SER A 2 4.96 -36.29 21.77
CA SER A 2 6.26 -36.96 21.85
C SER A 2 7.39 -35.92 21.76
N ILE A 3 8.26 -35.89 22.77
CA ILE A 3 9.42 -34.99 22.83
C ILE A 3 10.62 -35.73 22.24
N ARG A 4 11.28 -35.13 21.24
CA ARG A 4 12.54 -35.68 20.71
C ARG A 4 13.66 -35.37 21.69
N MET A 5 14.17 -36.39 22.38
CA MET A 5 15.22 -36.23 23.39
C MET A 5 16.58 -35.78 22.86
N ARG A 6 16.91 -36.03 21.58
CA ARG A 6 18.23 -35.69 21.01
C ARG A 6 18.12 -35.10 19.61
N HIS A 7 18.91 -34.06 19.34
CA HIS A 7 19.08 -33.49 18.01
C HIS A 7 20.57 -33.24 17.76
N THR A 8 21.00 -33.36 16.52
CA THR A 8 22.34 -32.95 16.07
C THR A 8 22.20 -31.95 14.93
N SER A 9 23.15 -31.02 14.83
CA SER A 9 23.21 -30.05 13.73
C SER A 9 23.33 -30.76 12.37
N GLY A 10 24.08 -31.87 12.31
CA GLY A 10 24.24 -32.69 11.11
C GLY A 10 22.92 -33.28 10.58
N HIS A 11 22.04 -33.79 11.46
CA HIS A 11 20.71 -34.25 11.04
C HIS A 11 19.85 -33.13 10.44
N THR A 12 19.93 -31.93 11.02
CA THR A 12 19.20 -30.77 10.48
C THR A 12 19.81 -30.31 9.16
N GLY A 13 21.15 -30.33 9.02
CA GLY A 13 21.86 -30.02 7.78
C GLY A 13 21.50 -30.97 6.65
N ASN A 14 21.53 -32.28 6.90
CA ASN A 14 21.16 -33.30 5.91
C ASN A 14 19.68 -33.20 5.51
N ARG A 15 18.78 -32.90 6.46
CA ARG A 15 17.36 -32.67 6.12
C ARG A 15 17.18 -31.42 5.26
N ARG A 16 17.95 -30.36 5.50
CA ARG A 16 17.87 -29.08 4.78
C ARG A 16 18.76 -29.01 3.53
N SER A 17 19.53 -30.06 3.21
CA SER A 17 20.46 -30.06 2.07
C SER A 17 19.76 -29.80 0.74
N HIS A 18 18.49 -30.20 0.62
CA HIS A 18 17.67 -30.01 -0.57
C HIS A 18 16.89 -28.69 -0.60
N HIS A 19 17.00 -27.83 0.42
CA HIS A 19 16.24 -26.57 0.52
C HIS A 19 16.86 -25.41 -0.29
N ALA A 20 17.89 -25.66 -1.09
CA ALA A 20 18.54 -24.62 -1.87
C ALA A 20 17.59 -24.02 -2.93
N LEU A 21 17.59 -22.69 -3.05
CA LEU A 21 16.85 -22.00 -4.10
C LEU A 21 17.51 -22.24 -5.47
N ARG A 22 16.68 -22.36 -6.50
CA ARG A 22 17.16 -22.47 -7.89
C ARG A 22 17.37 -21.08 -8.49
N ALA A 23 18.39 -20.96 -9.33
CA ALA A 23 18.61 -19.75 -10.11
C ALA A 23 17.47 -19.56 -11.12
N THR A 24 17.05 -18.31 -11.30
CA THR A 24 16.05 -17.94 -12.30
C THR A 24 16.69 -17.83 -13.68
N ASN A 25 16.00 -18.30 -14.72
CA ASN A 25 16.45 -18.13 -16.10
C ASN A 25 16.30 -16.69 -16.54
N VAL A 26 17.39 -16.08 -17.01
CA VAL A 26 17.41 -14.70 -17.50
C VAL A 26 17.97 -14.71 -18.93
N VAL A 27 17.26 -14.05 -19.84
CA VAL A 27 17.58 -13.97 -21.26
C VAL A 27 17.92 -12.53 -21.61
N LYS A 28 18.96 -12.34 -22.43
CA LYS A 28 19.28 -11.03 -23.01
C LYS A 28 18.33 -10.74 -24.17
N ASP A 29 17.71 -9.56 -24.14
CA ASP A 29 16.93 -9.09 -25.27
C ASP A 29 17.84 -8.66 -26.42
N LYS A 30 17.38 -8.89 -27.65
CA LYS A 30 18.18 -8.63 -28.86
C LYS A 30 18.23 -7.16 -29.22
N GLU A 31 17.15 -6.44 -28.97
CA GLU A 31 16.99 -5.04 -29.41
C GLU A 31 17.50 -4.08 -28.34
N SER A 32 17.11 -4.28 -27.08
CA SER A 32 17.49 -3.39 -25.98
C SER A 32 18.78 -3.83 -25.25
N GLY A 33 19.23 -5.08 -25.45
CA GLY A 33 20.35 -5.65 -24.70
C GLY A 33 20.04 -5.91 -23.21
N ASN A 34 18.81 -5.60 -22.75
CA ASN A 34 18.40 -5.73 -21.36
C ASN A 34 18.20 -7.19 -20.97
N LEU A 35 18.36 -7.47 -19.68
CA LEU A 35 18.06 -8.76 -19.09
C LEU A 35 16.56 -8.86 -18.78
N ARG A 36 15.89 -9.85 -19.36
CA ARG A 36 14.48 -10.15 -19.12
C ARG A 36 14.23 -11.62 -18.80
N LEU A 37 13.11 -11.90 -18.15
CA LEU A 37 12.65 -13.27 -17.96
C LEU A 37 12.11 -13.84 -19.28
N PRO A 38 12.24 -15.16 -19.54
CA PRO A 38 11.57 -15.82 -20.64
C PRO A 38 10.06 -15.53 -20.63
N HIS A 39 9.47 -15.30 -21.80
CA HIS A 39 8.03 -14.99 -21.98
C HIS A 39 7.52 -13.70 -21.30
N HIS A 40 8.40 -12.94 -20.66
CA HIS A 40 8.05 -11.67 -20.07
C HIS A 40 8.44 -10.51 -20.99
N LEU A 41 7.72 -9.41 -20.78
CA LEU A 41 7.92 -8.10 -21.36
C LEU A 41 9.17 -7.44 -20.74
N ASP A 42 9.91 -6.66 -21.52
CA ASP A 42 10.93 -5.77 -20.96
C ASP A 42 10.24 -4.59 -20.26
N GLU A 43 10.43 -4.45 -18.95
CA GLU A 43 9.84 -3.36 -18.14
C GLU A 43 10.45 -1.99 -18.44
N ALA A 44 11.65 -1.94 -19.01
CA ALA A 44 12.30 -0.67 -19.34
C ALA A 44 11.77 -0.13 -20.68
N THR A 45 11.77 -0.98 -21.70
CA THR A 45 11.42 -0.58 -23.07
C THR A 45 9.94 -0.76 -23.35
N GLY A 46 9.27 -1.72 -22.71
CA GLY A 46 7.90 -2.11 -23.03
C GLY A 46 7.76 -2.92 -24.30
N MET A 47 8.82 -3.63 -24.69
CA MET A 47 8.90 -4.42 -25.91
C MET A 47 8.76 -5.92 -25.66
N TYR A 48 7.90 -6.59 -26.43
CA TYR A 48 7.78 -8.06 -26.44
C TYR A 48 7.54 -8.56 -27.86
N ARG A 49 8.36 -9.52 -28.30
CA ARG A 49 8.32 -10.12 -29.65
C ARG A 49 8.31 -9.04 -30.76
N GLY A 50 9.10 -7.98 -30.59
CA GLY A 50 9.23 -6.88 -31.55
C GLY A 50 8.08 -5.89 -31.58
N LYS A 51 7.13 -5.96 -30.63
CA LYS A 51 6.00 -5.04 -30.52
C LYS A 51 6.06 -4.25 -29.22
N GLN A 52 5.77 -2.96 -29.30
CA GLN A 52 5.59 -2.08 -28.14
C GLN A 52 4.23 -2.38 -27.51
N ILE A 53 4.21 -2.94 -26.29
CA ILE A 53 2.97 -3.28 -25.58
C ILE A 53 2.53 -2.13 -24.67
N PHE A 54 3.46 -1.46 -23.99
CA PHE A 54 3.13 -0.31 -23.13
C PHE A 54 4.12 0.82 -23.36
N THR A 55 3.65 2.06 -23.29
CA THR A 55 4.54 3.22 -23.29
C THR A 55 5.23 3.33 -21.93
N PRO A 56 6.57 3.29 -21.86
CA PRO A 56 7.28 3.35 -20.59
C PRO A 56 6.94 4.65 -19.87
N LYS A 57 6.40 4.52 -18.66
CA LYS A 57 6.12 5.68 -17.82
C LYS A 57 7.46 6.25 -17.38
N VAL A 58 7.79 7.46 -17.85
CA VAL A 58 8.95 8.21 -17.37
C VAL A 58 8.79 8.39 -15.87
N LYS A 59 9.57 7.63 -15.08
CA LYS A 59 9.62 7.81 -13.63
C LYS A 59 10.25 9.18 -13.40
N ARG A 60 9.47 10.16 -12.96
CA ARG A 60 10.03 11.41 -12.44
C ARG A 60 10.82 11.03 -11.19
N VAL A 61 12.14 11.20 -11.25
CA VAL A 61 13.00 11.02 -10.08
C VAL A 61 12.60 12.11 -9.10
N HIS A 62 12.00 11.74 -7.97
CA HIS A 62 11.81 12.66 -6.87
C HIS A 62 13.16 12.89 -6.23
N GLU A 63 13.87 13.92 -6.68
CA GLU A 63 15.04 14.42 -5.99
C GLU A 63 14.60 14.86 -4.60
N SER A 64 14.98 14.08 -3.60
CA SER A 64 14.86 14.51 -2.21
C SER A 64 15.74 15.74 -2.04
N LYS A 65 15.13 16.93 -1.99
CA LYS A 65 15.85 18.14 -1.59
C LYS A 65 16.52 17.85 -0.25
N ALA A 66 17.85 17.89 -0.21
CA ALA A 66 18.60 17.81 1.03
C ALA A 66 18.05 18.89 1.96
N LYS A 67 17.51 18.49 3.11
CA LYS A 67 17.04 19.42 4.13
C LYS A 67 18.29 20.12 4.68
N GLY A 68 18.58 21.32 4.20
CA GLY A 68 19.60 22.18 4.80
C GLY A 68 19.27 22.44 6.28
N PRO A 69 20.27 22.73 7.14
CA PRO A 69 20.02 22.95 8.55
C PRO A 69 19.05 24.11 8.74
N SER A 70 17.91 23.86 9.40
CA SER A 70 16.89 24.90 9.64
C SER A 70 17.42 25.91 10.66
N THR A 71 18.00 27.00 10.17
CA THR A 71 18.48 28.10 11.01
C THR A 71 17.74 29.38 10.68
N GLU A 72 16.41 29.34 10.56
CA GLU A 72 15.60 30.56 10.56
C GLU A 72 14.26 30.30 11.29
N PRO A 73 13.88 31.12 12.29
CA PRO A 73 12.63 30.93 13.01
C PRO A 73 11.44 31.27 12.11
N VAL A 74 10.51 30.32 11.99
CA VAL A 74 9.27 30.46 11.22
C VAL A 74 8.40 31.53 11.89
N VAL A 75 8.40 32.74 11.34
CA VAL A 75 7.46 33.81 11.71
C VAL A 75 6.07 33.39 11.26
N ALA A 76 5.14 33.35 12.22
CA ALA A 76 3.75 32.98 12.03
C ALA A 76 3.09 33.79 10.91
N LYS A 77 2.62 33.09 9.86
CA LYS A 77 1.64 33.62 8.92
C LYS A 77 0.56 32.57 8.77
N HIS A 78 -0.63 32.89 9.27
CA HIS A 78 -1.91 32.82 8.55
C HIS A 78 -3.05 33.02 9.55
N ILE A 79 -3.62 34.23 9.55
CA ILE A 79 -4.94 34.53 10.14
C ILE A 79 -5.95 34.25 9.03
N HIS A 80 -6.91 33.34 9.26
CA HIS A 80 -8.01 33.12 8.33
C HIS A 80 -9.19 34.00 8.72
N GLU A 81 -9.43 35.06 7.95
CA GLU A 81 -10.71 35.77 7.99
C GLU A 81 -11.69 35.06 7.05
N HIS A 82 -12.84 34.63 7.58
CA HIS A 82 -13.92 34.06 6.80
C HIS A 82 -14.94 35.16 6.49
N ALA A 83 -14.88 35.71 5.28
CA ALA A 83 -15.96 36.53 4.73
C ALA A 83 -17.24 35.67 4.62
N GLN A 84 -18.35 36.16 5.18
CA GLN A 84 -19.65 35.50 5.08
C GLN A 84 -20.29 35.85 3.73
N GLU A 85 -20.30 34.92 2.79
CA GLU A 85 -21.18 34.99 1.63
C GLU A 85 -22.54 34.38 1.98
N THR A 86 -23.57 35.23 2.07
CA THR A 86 -24.96 34.78 2.17
C THR A 86 -25.43 34.30 0.80
N HIS A 87 -25.50 33.00 0.57
CA HIS A 87 -26.14 32.48 -0.63
C HIS A 87 -27.65 32.36 -0.44
N ALA A 88 -28.39 33.26 -1.09
CA ALA A 88 -29.83 33.10 -1.33
C ALA A 88 -30.04 32.00 -2.36
N ASN A 89 -30.62 30.87 -1.94
CA ASN A 89 -31.59 30.03 -2.67
C ASN A 89 -31.73 28.68 -1.97
N ALA A 90 -32.66 28.63 -1.02
CA ALA A 90 -33.11 27.40 -0.38
C ALA A 90 -34.27 26.81 -1.19
N GLU A 91 -33.96 25.89 -2.10
CA GLU A 91 -34.99 24.98 -2.62
C GLU A 91 -34.48 23.53 -2.67
N ALA A 92 -35.21 22.70 -1.90
CA ALA A 92 -35.52 21.30 -2.17
C ALA A 92 -34.49 20.19 -1.85
N LYS A 93 -34.87 19.43 -0.82
CA LYS A 93 -34.92 17.95 -0.75
C LYS A 93 -33.59 17.20 -0.54
N SER A 94 -33.40 16.73 0.69
CA SER A 94 -33.82 15.38 1.10
C SER A 94 -33.01 14.89 2.30
N THR A 95 -33.63 13.97 3.02
CA THR A 95 -33.46 13.75 4.45
C THR A 95 -32.43 12.67 4.78
N LYS A 96 -31.69 12.93 5.87
CA LYS A 96 -31.13 11.96 6.83
C LYS A 96 -29.98 11.07 6.32
N GLY A 97 -28.80 11.67 6.23
CA GLY A 97 -27.52 10.98 6.37
C GLY A 97 -27.08 10.84 7.83
N ILE A 98 -26.61 9.63 8.16
CA ILE A 98 -25.76 9.07 9.25
C ILE A 98 -25.40 9.92 10.51
N PHE A 99 -25.33 11.24 10.46
CA PHE A 99 -24.91 12.09 11.59
C PHE A 99 -25.97 12.32 12.67
N GLY A 100 -27.24 12.02 12.42
CA GLY A 100 -28.32 12.19 13.41
C GLY A 100 -28.27 11.23 14.61
N LYS A 101 -27.46 10.16 14.56
CA LYS A 101 -27.41 9.15 15.63
C LYS A 101 -26.40 9.44 16.76
N ILE A 102 -25.55 10.45 16.61
CA ILE A 102 -24.49 10.76 17.60
C ILE A 102 -24.88 11.95 18.51
N ALA A 103 -25.80 12.83 18.05
CA ALA A 103 -26.11 14.08 18.75
C ALA A 103 -27.12 13.96 19.91
N THR A 104 -27.84 12.85 20.06
CA THR A 104 -28.80 12.66 21.16
C THR A 104 -28.42 11.46 22.01
N GLY A 105 -27.36 11.60 22.83
CA GLY A 105 -27.16 10.97 24.15
C GLY A 105 -27.62 9.53 24.46
N GLY A 106 -27.90 8.69 23.47
CA GLY A 106 -28.44 7.35 23.63
C GLY A 106 -27.33 6.34 23.63
N ARG A 107 -26.87 5.93 24.82
CA ARG A 107 -25.96 4.80 24.98
C ARG A 107 -26.53 3.57 24.25
N PRO A 108 -25.78 2.85 23.41
CA PRO A 108 -26.24 1.56 22.91
C PRO A 108 -26.42 0.61 24.09
N LYS A 109 -27.64 0.09 24.25
CA LYS A 109 -27.99 -0.90 25.28
C LYS A 109 -27.13 -2.14 25.03
N ALA A 110 -26.28 -2.48 26.00
CA ALA A 110 -25.52 -3.72 25.99
C ALA A 110 -26.48 -4.89 25.73
N ARG A 111 -26.23 -5.69 24.69
CA ARG A 111 -26.88 -7.00 24.55
C ARG A 111 -26.21 -7.97 25.52
N SER A 112 -26.53 -7.82 26.80
CA SER A 112 -26.46 -8.92 27.75
C SER A 112 -27.59 -9.88 27.40
N GLY A 113 -27.24 -11.08 26.95
CA GLY A 113 -28.20 -12.12 26.59
C GLY A 113 -27.55 -13.48 26.66
N PHE A 114 -27.40 -13.98 27.87
CA PHE A 114 -27.24 -15.39 28.17
C PHE A 114 -28.59 -16.11 27.94
N GLY A 115 -28.61 -17.19 27.15
CA GLY A 115 -29.59 -18.28 27.30
C GLY A 115 -30.50 -18.64 26.11
N GLY A 116 -30.31 -19.85 25.57
CA GLY A 116 -31.38 -20.87 25.54
C GLY A 116 -31.98 -21.32 24.18
N GLY A 117 -31.75 -22.61 23.81
CA GLY A 117 -32.60 -23.50 22.98
C GLY A 117 -32.83 -23.10 21.52
N VAL A 118 -32.73 -23.95 20.49
CA VAL A 118 -32.83 -25.41 20.30
C VAL A 118 -31.82 -25.78 19.21
#